data_AF-A0A2V7FMJ9-F1
#
_entry.id   AF-A0A2V7FMJ9-F1
#
_cell.length_a   1.000
_cell.length_b   1.000
_cell.length_c   1.000
_cell.angle_alpha   90.00
_cell.angle_beta   90.00
_cell.angle_gamma   90.00
#
_symmetry.space_group_name_H-M   'P 1'
#
loop_
_entity.id
_entity.type
_entity.pdbx_description
1 polymer ?
#
loop_
_entity_poly.entity_id
_entity_poly.type
_entity_poly.pdbx_seq_one_letter_code
_entity_poly.pdbx_strand_id
1 'polypeptide(L)'
;MIVGADASANHPVIAIRFRRAMSRGARIIVVNPKRIDLCDQADLWVQHKPGTDVTLFNAMARVVLDEGLADLDFVRRRTEG
;
A
#
# COMPACT_ATOMS: atom_id res chain seq x y z
N MET A 1 -3.53 -1.88 0.27
CA MET A 1 -2.57 -0.79 -0.05
C MET A 1 -2.61 -0.53 -1.54
N ILE A 2 -2.56 0.74 -1.95
CA ILE A 2 -2.55 1.19 -3.35
C ILE A 2 -1.27 1.99 -3.55
N VAL A 3 -0.43 1.62 -4.52
CA VAL A 3 0.91 2.20 -4.70
C VAL A 3 1.05 2.72 -6.13
N GLY A 4 1.44 3.99 -6.28
CA GLY A 4 1.80 4.58 -7.58
C GLY A 4 0.69 4.60 -8.63
N ALA A 5 -0.56 4.31 -8.23
CA ALA A 5 -1.70 4.14 -9.13
C ALA A 5 -2.81 5.13 -8.80
N ASP A 6 -3.43 5.69 -9.84
CA ASP A 6 -4.69 6.42 -9.76
C ASP A 6 -5.81 5.55 -10.35
N ALA A 7 -6.37 4.66 -9.51
CA ALA A 7 -7.41 3.75 -9.97
C ALA A 7 -8.75 4.45 -10.22
N SER A 8 -9.03 5.58 -9.57
CA SER A 8 -10.26 6.34 -9.82
C SER A 8 -10.29 6.87 -11.25
N ALA A 9 -9.16 7.43 -11.72
CA ALA A 9 -9.04 7.93 -13.09
C ALA A 9 -8.84 6.80 -14.11
N ASN A 10 -7.91 5.87 -13.86
CA ASN A 10 -7.43 4.94 -14.89
C ASN A 10 -8.19 3.60 -14.91
N HIS A 11 -8.78 3.20 -13.78
CA HIS A 11 -9.44 1.89 -13.64
C HIS A 11 -10.70 1.96 -12.76
N PRO A 12 -11.78 2.65 -13.19
CA PRO A 12 -12.93 2.97 -12.32
C PRO A 12 -13.59 1.74 -11.66
N VAL A 13 -13.64 0.60 -12.36
CA VAL A 13 -14.17 -0.67 -11.83
C VAL A 13 -13.35 -1.17 -10.64
N ILE A 14 -12.02 -1.00 -10.67
CA ILE A 14 -11.14 -1.35 -9.55
C ILE A 14 -11.34 -0.38 -8.38
N ALA A 15 -11.50 0.92 -8.65
CA ALA A 15 -11.80 1.90 -7.60
C ALA A 15 -13.12 1.58 -6.85
N ILE A 16 -14.15 1.09 -7.55
CA ILE A 16 -15.38 0.60 -6.92
C ILE A 16 -15.09 -0.58 -5.98
N ARG A 17 -14.21 -1.51 -6.36
CA ARG A 17 -13.82 -2.64 -5.50
C ARG A 17 -13.09 -2.18 -4.24
N PHE A 18 -12.23 -1.16 -4.34
CA PHE A 18 -11.58 -0.56 -3.17
C PHE A 18 -12.60 0.06 -2.23
N ARG A 19 -13.51 0.91 -2.73
CA ARG A 19 -14.59 1.50 -1.93
C ARG A 19 -15.47 0.46 -1.26
N ARG A 20 -15.77 -0.66 -1.95
CA ARG A 20 -16.52 -1.78 -1.36
C ARG A 20 -15.73 -2.52 -0.29
N ALA A 21 -14.41 -2.61 -0.39
CA ALA A 21 -13.59 -3.18 0.68
C ALA A 21 -13.59 -2.27 1.91
N MET A 22 -13.50 -0.96 1.70
CA MET A 22 -13.57 0.06 2.77
C MET A 22 -14.90 0.01 3.50
N SER A 23 -16.02 -0.11 2.79
CA SER A 23 -17.34 -0.24 3.41
C SER A 23 -17.51 -1.54 4.21
N ARG A 24 -16.65 -2.55 3.99
CA ARG A 24 -16.57 -3.77 4.80
C ARG A 24 -15.52 -3.69 5.92
N GLY A 25 -14.96 -2.50 6.19
CA GLY A 25 -13.99 -2.26 7.26
C GLY A 25 -12.53 -2.52 6.90
N ALA A 26 -12.20 -2.69 5.60
CA ALA A 26 -10.80 -2.79 5.20
C ALA A 26 -10.10 -1.43 5.34
N ARG A 27 -8.94 -1.41 6.01
CA ARG A 27 -8.08 -0.21 6.03
C ARG A 27 -7.38 -0.03 4.69
N ILE A 28 -7.36 1.20 4.19
CA ILE A 28 -6.74 1.59 2.94
C ILE A 28 -5.61 2.56 3.19
N ILE A 29 -4.44 2.18 2.69
CA ILE A 29 -3.26 3.03 2.60
C ILE A 29 -3.03 3.37 1.13
N VAL A 30 -2.91 4.65 0.81
CA VAL A 30 -2.54 5.16 -0.53
C VAL A 30 -1.12 5.70 -0.47
N VAL A 31 -0.23 5.14 -1.29
CA VAL A 31 1.16 5.57 -1.44
C VAL A 31 1.27 6.26 -2.80
N ASN A 32 1.24 7.59 -2.81
CA ASN A 32 1.27 8.37 -4.04
C ASN A 32 1.79 9.79 -3.76
N PRO A 33 2.78 10.32 -4.50
CA PRO A 33 3.23 11.71 -4.35
C PRO A 33 2.15 12.73 -4.73
N LYS A 34 1.20 12.34 -5.58
CA LYS A 34 0.08 13.18 -6.00
C LYS A 34 -1.15 12.88 -5.14
N ARG A 35 -1.94 13.92 -4.85
CA ARG A 35 -3.27 13.76 -4.28
C ARG A 35 -4.21 13.27 -5.37
N ILE A 36 -4.78 12.08 -5.17
CA ILE A 36 -5.78 11.46 -6.06
C ILE A 36 -7.09 11.26 -5.28
N ASP A 37 -8.20 10.99 -5.95
CA ASP A 37 -9.53 10.85 -5.32
C ASP A 37 -9.57 9.82 -4.17
N LEU A 38 -8.74 8.78 -4.25
CA LEU A 38 -8.68 7.75 -3.21
C LEU A 38 -7.93 8.21 -1.95
N CYS A 39 -7.09 9.24 -2.04
CA CYS A 39 -6.41 9.81 -0.86
C CYS A 39 -7.41 10.34 0.15
N ASP A 40 -8.50 10.95 -0.31
CA ASP A 40 -9.51 11.59 0.56
C ASP A 40 -10.36 10.58 1.33
N GLN A 41 -10.32 9.31 0.92
CA GLN A 41 -11.04 8.23 1.58
C GLN A 41 -10.09 7.30 2.36
N ALA A 42 -8.77 7.41 2.15
CA ALA A 42 -7.78 6.52 2.75
C ALA A 42 -7.58 6.78 4.25
N ASP A 43 -7.32 5.72 5.02
CA ASP A 43 -6.92 5.84 6.42
C ASP A 43 -5.53 6.47 6.56
N LEU A 44 -4.67 6.26 5.56
CA LEU A 44 -3.35 6.86 5.49
C LEU A 44 -2.98 7.18 4.04
N TRP A 45 -2.60 8.42 3.80
CA TRP A 45 -1.97 8.85 2.56
C TRP A 45 -0.48 9.11 2.80
N VAL A 46 0.37 8.29 2.20
CA VAL A 46 1.82 8.45 2.22
C VAL A 46 2.24 9.22 0.97
N GLN A 47 2.63 10.48 1.17
CA GLN A 47 3.11 11.37 0.13
C GLN A 47 4.65 11.40 0.12
N HIS A 48 5.27 10.29 -0.33
CA HIS A 48 6.73 10.22 -0.48
C HIS A 48 7.22 11.08 -1.66
N LYS A 49 8.52 11.36 -1.71
CA LYS A 49 9.12 12.11 -2.83
C LYS A 49 9.09 11.24 -4.10
N PRO A 50 8.77 11.81 -5.28
CA PRO A 50 8.83 11.05 -6.54
C PRO A 50 10.20 10.35 -6.73
N GLY A 51 10.17 9.09 -7.15
CA GLY A 51 11.38 8.29 -7.36
C GLY A 51 11.98 7.67 -6.09
N THR A 52 11.31 7.76 -4.94
CA THR A 52 11.80 7.21 -3.65
C THR A 52 11.02 5.98 -3.17
N ASP A 53 10.25 5.34 -4.05
CA ASP A 53 9.44 4.15 -3.75
C ASP A 53 10.28 3.02 -3.16
N VAL A 54 11.46 2.74 -3.75
CA VAL A 54 12.39 1.72 -3.24
C VAL A 54 12.85 2.05 -1.82
N THR A 55 13.17 3.31 -1.53
CA THR A 55 13.56 3.75 -0.19
C THR A 55 12.43 3.54 0.82
N LEU A 56 11.20 3.90 0.45
CA LEU A 56 10.02 3.70 1.29
C LEU A 56 9.81 2.22 1.60
N PHE A 57 9.82 1.35 0.59
CA PHE A 57 9.57 -0.09 0.80
C PHE A 57 10.72 -0.79 1.53
N ASN A 58 11.97 -0.38 1.32
CA ASN A 58 13.10 -0.90 2.09
C ASN A 58 13.01 -0.48 3.56
N ALA A 59 12.60 0.76 3.85
CA ALA A 59 12.38 1.23 5.21
C ALA A 59 11.23 0.46 5.89
N MET A 60 10.12 0.23 5.18
CA MET A 60 9.01 -0.59 5.67
C MET A 60 9.45 -2.04 5.95
N ALA A 61 10.21 -2.66 5.04
CA ALA A 61 10.71 -4.01 5.22
C ALA A 61 11.65 -4.11 6.43
N ARG A 62 12.52 -3.11 6.63
CA ARG A 62 13.40 -3.01 7.79
C ARG A 62 12.60 -3.01 9.10
N VAL A 63 11.55 -2.19 9.20
CA VAL A 63 10.67 -2.15 10.38
C VAL A 63 9.96 -3.49 10.60
N VAL A 64 9.42 -4.09 9.54
CA VAL A 64 8.74 -5.41 9.62
C VAL A 64 9.67 -6.50 10.18
N LEU A 65 10.94 -6.48 9.80
CA LEU A 65 11.94 -7.44 10.28
C LEU A 65 12.42 -7.10 11.71
N ASP A 66 12.78 -5.85 11.97
CA ASP A 66 13.32 -5.41 13.27
C ASP A 66 12.29 -5.56 14.39
N GLU A 67 11.00 -5.37 14.09
CA GLU A 67 9.91 -5.54 15.06
C GLU A 67 9.32 -6.96 15.09
N GLY A 68 9.87 -7.91 14.33
CA GLY A 68 9.41 -9.30 14.33
C GLY A 68 7.99 -9.51 13.78
N LEU A 69 7.52 -8.61 12.91
CA LEU A 69 6.18 -8.66 12.29
C LEU A 69 6.11 -9.58 11.07
N ALA A 70 7.25 -10.08 10.58
CA ALA A 70 7.33 -10.97 9.45
C ALA A 70 6.80 -12.38 9.78
N ASP A 71 6.03 -12.97 8.86
CA ASP A 71 5.71 -14.40 8.88
C ASP A 71 6.93 -15.21 8.42
N LEU A 72 7.85 -15.49 9.34
CA LEU A 72 9.10 -16.19 9.05
C LEU A 72 8.89 -17.64 8.60
N ASP A 73 7.82 -18.29 9.04
CA ASP A 73 7.53 -19.68 8.67
C ASP A 73 6.98 -19.78 7.24
N PHE A 74 6.22 -18.78 6.79
CA PHE A 74 5.85 -18.67 5.38
C PHE A 74 7.08 -18.39 4.51
N VAL A 75 7.90 -17.40 4.88
CA VAL A 75 9.12 -17.02 4.14
C VAL A 75 10.03 -18.23 3.94
N ARG A 76 10.37 -18.96 5.02
CA ARG A 76 11.25 -20.14 4.94
C ARG A 76 10.73 -21.25 4.03
N ARG A 77 9.40 -21.42 3.94
CA ARG A 77 8.78 -22.54 3.21
C ARG A 77 8.37 -22.20 1.78
N ARG A 78 8.20 -20.92 1.45
CA ARG A 78 7.52 -20.47 0.23
C ARG A 78 8.28 -19.44 -0.58
N THR A 79 9.45 -19.01 -0.13
CA THR A 79 10.29 -18.02 -0.84
C THR A 79 11.74 -18.46 -0.91
N GLU A 80 12.48 -17.87 -1.84
CA GLU A 80 13.93 -17.94 -1.99
C GLU A 80 14.49 -16.51 -2.04
N GLY A 81 15.74 -16.31 -1.63
CA GLY A 81 16.37 -14.99 -1.55
C GLY A 81 17.72 -14.99 -0.86
#